data_AF-A0A151E4V1-F1
#
_entry.id   AF-A0A151E4V1-F1
#
_cell.length_a   1.000
_cell.length_b   1.000
_cell.length_c   1.000
_cell.angle_alpha   90.00
_cell.angle_beta   90.00
_cell.angle_gamma   90.00
#
_symmetry.space_group_name_H-M   'P 1'
#
loop_
_entity.id
_entity.type
_entity.pdbx_description
1 polymer ?
#
loop_
_entity_poly.entity_id
_entity_poly.type
_entity_poly.pdbx_seq_one_letter_code
_entity_poly.pdbx_strand_id
1 'polypeptide(L)'
;MKNNNKTPIYMILIKFLLPFIIAVLGFVVLYFIVSKGSVGKLYLLMFAYFVPPLGKESIIPIGISGGELTIPLLNQYVVVPSINPLVMALSIAFVDIVVALFLLWNYDFAKKIPIIGNFMDKVEKIGRSSSDKYSWIKPLRFIGLVLFVMVPFQGSGGLVGSIIGRLIGMKPYNTFFAISLGAIIGTILIAYFSEAILSVFVKNFLFGLLIVIILLVIGIMIFVYKNVKNHNKNSF
;
A
#
# COMPACT_ATOMS: atom_id res chain seq x y z
N MET A 1 -30.07 16.44 29.53
CA MET A 1 -28.73 16.26 30.12
C MET A 1 -27.85 15.54 29.10
N LYS A 2 -26.89 16.26 28.50
CA LYS A 2 -26.00 15.73 27.46
C LYS A 2 -24.94 14.88 28.15
N ASN A 3 -25.05 13.55 28.03
CA ASN A 3 -24.16 12.61 28.69
C ASN A 3 -22.76 12.73 28.05
N ASN A 4 -21.92 13.60 28.60
CA ASN A 4 -20.51 13.74 28.22
C ASN A 4 -19.73 12.56 28.80
N ASN A 5 -19.95 11.36 28.27
CA ASN A 5 -19.04 10.23 28.46
C ASN A 5 -17.75 10.55 27.70
N LYS A 6 -16.88 11.37 28.30
CA LYS A 6 -15.51 11.53 27.84
C LYS A 6 -14.89 10.13 27.83
N THR A 7 -14.35 9.71 26.69
CA THR A 7 -13.66 8.44 26.59
C THR A 7 -12.56 8.39 27.65
N PRO A 8 -12.57 7.42 28.56
CA PRO A 8 -11.57 7.32 29.60
C PRO A 8 -10.16 7.16 29.02
N ILE A 9 -9.18 7.74 29.73
CA ILE A 9 -7.78 7.85 29.31
C ILE A 9 -7.15 6.50 28.95
N TYR A 10 -7.49 5.43 29.68
CA TYR A 10 -6.97 4.09 29.38
C TYR A 10 -7.39 3.61 27.98
N MET A 11 -8.59 3.95 27.51
CA MET A 11 -9.03 3.58 26.14
C MET A 11 -8.27 4.35 25.06
N ILE A 12 -7.91 5.60 25.34
CA ILE A 12 -7.08 6.40 24.43
C ILE A 12 -5.68 5.81 24.36
N LEU A 13 -5.07 5.48 25.51
CA LEU A 13 -3.76 4.85 25.59
C LEU A 13 -3.73 3.49 24.88
N ILE A 14 -4.76 2.65 25.06
CA ILE A 14 -4.87 1.37 24.37
C ILE A 14 -4.92 1.57 22.86
N LYS A 15 -5.80 2.45 22.36
CA LYS A 15 -5.93 2.73 20.92
C LYS A 15 -4.65 3.29 20.30
N PHE A 16 -3.85 4.01 21.09
CA PHE A 16 -2.58 4.54 20.64
C PHE A 16 -1.48 3.46 20.65
N LEU A 17 -1.33 2.71 21.73
CA LEU A 17 -0.22 1.75 21.93
C LEU A 17 -0.45 0.41 21.22
N LEU A 18 -1.69 -0.05 21.10
CA LEU A 18 -1.99 -1.38 20.58
C LEU A 18 -1.46 -1.62 19.16
N PRO A 19 -1.58 -0.69 18.19
CA PRO A 19 -0.97 -0.88 16.87
C PRO A 19 0.54 -1.09 16.92
N PHE A 20 1.26 -0.41 17.82
CA PHE A 20 2.70 -0.60 18.00
C PHE A 20 3.02 -1.96 18.62
N ILE A 21 2.23 -2.40 19.61
CA ILE A 21 2.36 -3.73 20.20
C ILE A 21 2.13 -4.80 19.13
N ILE A 22 1.09 -4.65 18.31
CA ILE A 22 0.79 -5.55 17.19
C ILE A 22 1.97 -5.57 16.20
N ALA A 23 2.51 -4.40 15.84
CA ALA A 23 3.71 -4.30 15.01
C ALA A 23 4.86 -5.12 15.60
N VAL A 24 5.26 -4.85 16.85
CA VAL A 24 6.36 -5.54 17.53
C VAL A 24 6.14 -7.05 17.56
N LEU A 25 4.93 -7.50 17.90
CA LEU A 25 4.58 -8.92 17.88
C LEU A 25 4.69 -9.52 16.47
N GLY A 26 4.24 -8.81 15.44
CA GLY A 26 4.39 -9.23 14.05
C GLY A 26 5.84 -9.34 13.61
N PHE A 27 6.68 -8.37 13.98
CA PHE A 27 8.14 -8.44 13.77
C PHE A 27 8.71 -9.68 14.47
N VAL A 28 8.39 -9.93 15.75
CA VAL A 28 8.83 -11.11 16.50
C VAL A 28 8.38 -12.41 15.83
N VAL A 29 7.14 -12.50 15.36
CA VAL A 29 6.65 -13.68 14.63
C VAL A 29 7.44 -13.91 13.35
N LEU A 30 7.70 -12.85 12.57
CA LEU A 30 8.54 -12.94 11.36
C LEU A 30 9.97 -13.38 11.67
N TYR A 31 10.51 -13.05 12.85
CA TYR A 31 11.83 -13.53 13.28
C TYR A 31 11.91 -15.05 13.38
N PHE A 32 10.84 -15.70 13.81
CA PHE A 32 10.79 -17.15 13.95
C PHE A 32 10.43 -17.87 12.64
N ILE A 33 9.70 -17.21 11.73
CA ILE A 33 9.28 -17.79 10.45
C ILE A 33 10.37 -17.67 9.39
N VAL A 34 11.07 -16.55 9.35
CA VAL A 34 12.03 -16.22 8.27
C VAL A 34 13.44 -16.68 8.66
N SER A 35 14.21 -17.15 7.68
CA SER A 35 15.59 -17.56 7.91
C SER A 35 16.43 -16.41 8.48
N LYS A 36 17.38 -16.75 9.37
CA LYS A 36 18.23 -15.75 10.04
C LYS A 36 19.04 -14.88 9.07
N GLY A 37 19.37 -15.40 7.88
CA GLY A 37 20.08 -14.66 6.82
C GLY A 37 19.21 -13.65 6.05
N SER A 38 17.88 -13.75 6.13
CA SER A 38 16.92 -12.95 5.37
C SER A 38 16.05 -12.03 6.26
N VAL A 39 15.86 -12.36 7.55
CA VAL A 39 14.96 -11.61 8.45
C VAL A 39 15.35 -10.12 8.59
N GLY A 40 16.64 -9.82 8.79
CA GLY A 40 17.09 -8.43 8.93
C GLY A 40 16.80 -7.59 7.68
N LYS A 41 16.84 -8.23 6.51
CA LYS A 41 16.57 -7.58 5.22
C LYS A 41 15.09 -7.38 4.99
N LEU A 42 14.27 -8.35 5.39
CA LEU A 42 12.82 -8.18 5.40
C LEU A 42 12.43 -6.95 6.23
N TYR A 43 13.01 -6.78 7.42
CA TYR A 43 12.72 -5.61 8.26
C TYR A 43 13.17 -4.30 7.63
N LEU A 44 14.36 -4.29 7.01
CA LEU A 44 14.85 -3.11 6.29
C LEU A 44 13.92 -2.75 5.14
N LEU A 45 13.44 -3.72 4.37
CA LEU A 45 12.49 -3.51 3.28
C LEU A 45 11.12 -3.04 3.77
N MET A 46 10.61 -3.60 4.88
CA MET A 46 9.38 -3.13 5.54
C MET A 46 9.50 -1.68 6.02
N PHE A 47 10.69 -1.26 6.47
CA PHE A 47 10.94 0.13 6.83
C PHE A 47 11.09 1.03 5.59
N ALA A 48 11.83 0.56 4.57
CA ALA A 48 12.05 1.28 3.32
C ALA A 48 10.74 1.57 2.57
N TYR A 49 9.70 0.74 2.75
CA TYR A 49 8.35 0.99 2.25
C TYR A 49 7.78 2.38 2.60
N PHE A 50 8.22 2.99 3.70
CA PHE A 50 7.78 4.32 4.10
C PHE A 50 8.53 5.48 3.42
N VAL A 51 9.58 5.19 2.64
CA VAL A 51 10.45 6.21 2.04
C VAL A 51 10.17 6.32 0.54
N PRO A 52 9.54 7.42 0.07
CA PRO A 52 9.40 7.68 -1.35
C PRO A 52 10.74 7.61 -2.11
N PRO A 53 10.80 6.99 -3.30
CA PRO A 53 9.72 6.43 -4.11
C PRO A 53 9.43 4.93 -3.86
N LEU A 54 9.91 4.34 -2.75
CA LEU A 54 9.91 2.90 -2.52
C LEU A 54 8.55 2.38 -2.02
N GLY A 55 7.56 2.25 -2.90
CA GLY A 55 6.30 1.58 -2.57
C GLY A 55 6.37 0.06 -2.69
N LYS A 56 5.23 -0.61 -2.47
CA LYS A 56 5.08 -2.07 -2.57
C LYS A 56 5.44 -2.60 -3.97
N GLU A 57 5.22 -1.78 -5.00
CA GLU A 57 5.57 -2.04 -6.39
C GLU A 57 7.08 -2.15 -6.63
N SER A 58 7.91 -1.60 -5.74
CA SER A 58 9.36 -1.68 -5.80
C SER A 58 9.90 -2.67 -4.77
N ILE A 59 9.46 -2.53 -3.52
CA ILE A 59 9.94 -3.30 -2.38
C ILE A 59 9.67 -4.80 -2.52
N ILE A 60 8.50 -5.20 -3.03
CA ILE A 60 8.14 -6.61 -3.20
C ILE A 60 9.02 -7.28 -4.27
N PRO A 61 9.15 -6.77 -5.50
CA PRO A 61 10.06 -7.35 -6.48
C PRO A 61 11.51 -7.43 -5.98
N ILE A 62 12.03 -6.38 -5.33
CA ILE A 62 13.39 -6.35 -4.79
C ILE A 62 13.60 -7.45 -3.74
N GLY A 63 12.63 -7.64 -2.84
CA GLY A 63 12.69 -8.70 -1.84
C GLY A 63 12.66 -10.10 -2.45
N ILE A 64 11.91 -10.30 -3.53
CA ILE A 64 11.76 -11.59 -4.20
C ILE A 64 12.97 -11.93 -5.08
N SER A 65 13.45 -10.99 -5.89
CA SER A 65 14.60 -11.22 -6.78
C SER A 65 15.86 -11.51 -5.99
N GLY A 66 16.00 -10.89 -4.81
CA GLY A 66 17.30 -10.75 -4.18
C GLY A 66 18.26 -9.95 -5.07
N GLY A 67 19.56 -10.07 -4.81
CA GLY A 67 20.63 -9.42 -5.58
C GLY A 67 21.47 -8.47 -4.73
N GLU A 68 22.45 -7.81 -5.35
CA GLU A 68 23.29 -6.82 -4.68
C GLU A 68 22.63 -5.45 -4.75
N LEU A 69 22.23 -4.90 -3.59
CA LEU A 69 21.70 -3.56 -3.49
C LEU A 69 22.78 -2.63 -2.94
N THR A 70 23.13 -1.59 -3.71
CA THR A 70 24.02 -0.53 -3.24
C THR A 70 23.21 0.53 -2.53
N ILE A 71 23.49 0.78 -1.25
CA ILE A 71 22.88 1.91 -0.53
C ILE A 71 23.58 3.19 -1.01
N PRO A 72 22.92 4.08 -1.78
CA PRO A 72 23.61 5.20 -2.45
C PRO A 72 24.28 6.17 -1.47
N LEU A 73 23.73 6.28 -0.25
CA LEU A 73 24.20 7.18 0.80
C LEU A 73 25.41 6.62 1.59
N LEU A 74 25.59 5.30 1.60
CA LEU A 74 26.61 4.62 2.41
C LEU A 74 27.67 3.92 1.56
N ASN A 75 27.50 3.90 0.24
CA ASN A 75 28.39 3.25 -0.73
C ASN A 75 28.75 1.80 -0.34
N GLN A 76 27.80 1.10 0.29
CA GLN A 76 27.94 -0.28 0.75
C GLN A 76 27.08 -1.22 -0.10
N TYR A 77 27.67 -2.35 -0.47
CA TYR A 77 27.00 -3.46 -1.14
C TYR A 77 26.32 -4.35 -0.10
N VAL A 78 25.02 -4.56 -0.26
CA VAL A 78 24.26 -5.49 0.57
C VAL A 78 23.72 -6.60 -0.31
N VAL A 79 24.18 -7.83 -0.08
CA VAL A 79 23.64 -9.03 -0.76
C VAL A 79 22.26 -9.33 -0.16
N VAL A 80 21.22 -9.18 -0.95
CA VAL A 80 19.82 -9.50 -0.61
C VAL A 80 19.54 -10.95 -1.05
N PRO A 81 19.34 -11.91 -0.13
CA PRO A 81 18.85 -13.24 -0.45
C PRO A 81 17.41 -13.09 -0.89
N SER A 82 16.99 -13.93 -1.83
CA SER A 82 15.59 -14.00 -2.20
C SER A 82 14.74 -14.36 -0.99
N ILE A 83 13.64 -13.63 -0.83
CA ILE A 83 12.62 -13.89 0.19
C ILE A 83 11.46 -14.59 -0.51
N ASN A 84 10.86 -15.56 0.17
CA ASN A 84 9.66 -16.22 -0.34
C ASN A 84 8.58 -15.17 -0.69
N PRO A 85 7.98 -15.22 -1.90
CA PRO A 85 7.00 -14.25 -2.38
C PRO A 85 5.83 -14.03 -1.42
N LEU A 86 5.31 -15.10 -0.81
CA LEU A 86 4.19 -15.02 0.12
C LEU A 86 4.59 -14.32 1.42
N VAL A 87 5.78 -14.63 1.96
CA VAL A 87 6.33 -13.95 3.15
C VAL A 87 6.48 -12.46 2.86
N MET A 88 7.04 -12.09 1.71
CA MET A 88 7.23 -10.70 1.31
C MET A 88 5.90 -9.96 1.17
N ALA A 89 4.94 -10.56 0.46
CA ALA A 89 3.60 -10.01 0.27
C ALA A 89 2.90 -9.75 1.61
N LEU A 90 2.81 -10.79 2.46
CA LEU A 90 2.10 -10.70 3.74
C LEU A 90 2.80 -9.75 4.71
N SER A 91 4.11 -9.62 4.66
CA SER A 91 4.85 -8.66 5.50
C SER A 91 4.55 -7.21 5.12
N ILE A 92 4.51 -6.88 3.82
CA ILE A 92 4.14 -5.53 3.37
C ILE A 92 2.65 -5.25 3.59
N ALA A 93 1.77 -6.24 3.37
CA ALA A 93 0.36 -6.11 3.72
C ALA A 93 0.16 -5.87 5.22
N PHE A 94 0.92 -6.56 6.06
CA PHE A 94 0.90 -6.37 7.51
C PHE A 94 1.26 -4.93 7.90
N VAL A 95 2.29 -4.34 7.27
CA VAL A 95 2.64 -2.93 7.49
C VAL A 95 1.45 -2.01 7.17
N ASP A 96 0.81 -2.19 6.02
CA ASP A 96 -0.37 -1.41 5.63
C ASP A 96 -1.53 -1.57 6.63
N ILE A 97 -1.78 -2.78 7.11
CA ILE A 97 -2.84 -3.08 8.08
C ILE A 97 -2.58 -2.39 9.42
N VAL A 98 -1.35 -2.46 9.94
CA VAL A 98 -0.97 -1.81 11.21
C VAL A 98 -1.06 -0.29 11.09
N VAL A 99 -0.57 0.29 9.99
CA VAL A 99 -0.65 1.72 9.73
C VAL A 99 -2.11 2.17 9.65
N ALA A 100 -2.95 1.42 8.94
CA ALA A 100 -4.37 1.72 8.84
C ALA A 100 -5.07 1.65 10.20
N LEU A 101 -4.77 0.62 11.00
CA LEU A 101 -5.31 0.49 12.35
C LEU A 101 -4.94 1.70 13.21
N PHE A 102 -3.68 2.11 13.18
CA PHE A 102 -3.19 3.27 13.91
C PHE A 102 -3.91 4.55 13.50
N LEU A 103 -4.00 4.84 12.20
CA LEU A 103 -4.61 6.08 11.69
C LEU A 103 -6.13 6.13 11.93
N LEU A 104 -6.83 5.01 11.78
CA LEU A 104 -8.28 4.95 11.98
C LEU A 104 -8.66 5.14 13.45
N TRP A 105 -7.82 4.71 14.38
CA TRP A 105 -8.03 4.90 15.83
C TRP A 105 -7.50 6.23 16.37
N ASN A 106 -6.45 6.78 15.76
CA ASN A 106 -5.77 8.00 16.22
C ASN A 106 -5.92 9.16 15.22
N TYR A 107 -7.06 9.22 14.52
CA TYR A 107 -7.34 10.21 13.47
C TYR A 107 -7.09 11.67 13.90
N ASP A 108 -7.58 12.05 15.07
CA ASP A 108 -7.44 13.42 15.59
C ASP A 108 -5.98 13.77 15.92
N PHE A 109 -5.14 12.76 16.19
CA PHE A 109 -3.70 12.92 16.35
C PHE A 109 -3.00 12.96 14.99
N ALA A 110 -3.40 12.11 14.03
CA ALA A 110 -2.85 12.09 12.68
C ALA A 110 -3.02 13.43 11.95
N LYS A 111 -4.15 14.12 12.15
CA LYS A 111 -4.39 15.47 11.63
C LYS A 111 -3.40 16.53 12.11
N LYS A 112 -2.79 16.34 13.27
CA LYS A 112 -1.84 17.32 13.84
C LYS A 112 -0.44 17.19 13.25
N ILE A 113 -0.16 16.13 12.49
CA ILE A 113 1.13 15.94 11.81
C ILE A 113 1.14 16.82 10.55
N PRO A 114 2.07 17.78 10.38
CA PRO A 114 1.98 18.81 9.32
C PRO A 114 1.82 18.26 7.90
N ILE A 115 2.50 17.16 7.58
CA ILE A 115 2.46 16.53 6.25
C ILE A 115 1.11 15.82 6.02
N ILE A 116 0.63 15.08 7.02
CA ILE A 116 -0.60 14.30 6.95
C ILE A 116 -1.82 15.23 7.04
N GLY A 117 -1.79 16.21 7.95
CA GLY A 117 -2.82 17.23 8.15
C GLY A 117 -3.08 18.07 6.90
N ASN A 118 -2.03 18.60 6.26
CA ASN A 118 -2.17 19.37 5.02
C ASN A 118 -2.80 18.56 3.87
N PHE A 119 -2.48 17.27 3.78
CA PHE A 119 -3.09 16.38 2.79
C PHE A 119 -4.56 16.09 3.14
N MET A 120 -4.85 15.77 4.40
CA MET A 120 -6.21 15.53 4.87
C MET A 120 -7.13 16.75 4.68
N ASP A 121 -6.65 17.96 4.97
CA ASP A 121 -7.42 19.19 4.83
C ASP A 121 -7.72 19.53 3.35
N LYS A 122 -6.76 19.30 2.45
CA LYS A 122 -6.98 19.45 1.00
C LYS A 122 -8.07 18.52 0.50
N VAL A 123 -8.06 17.26 0.95
CA VAL A 123 -9.02 16.28 0.46
C VAL A 123 -10.37 16.39 1.17
N GLU A 124 -10.43 16.86 2.43
CA GLU A 124 -11.69 17.12 3.13
C GLU A 124 -12.46 18.29 2.49
N LYS A 125 -11.76 19.31 2.01
CA LYS A 125 -12.37 20.39 1.19
C LYS A 125 -13.02 19.87 -0.09
N ILE A 126 -12.51 18.79 -0.67
CA ILE A 126 -13.08 18.12 -1.85
C ILE A 126 -14.28 17.24 -1.46
N GLY A 127 -14.23 16.60 -0.29
CA GLY A 127 -15.27 15.66 0.18
C GLY A 127 -16.53 16.27 0.79
N ARG A 128 -16.48 17.54 1.23
CA ARG A 128 -17.61 18.23 1.91
C ARG A 128 -18.85 18.49 1.03
N SER A 129 -18.86 18.10 -0.24
CA SER A 129 -20.02 18.22 -1.13
C SER A 129 -20.75 16.90 -1.43
N SER A 130 -20.35 15.75 -0.86
CA SER A 130 -20.82 14.43 -1.32
C SER A 130 -21.53 13.52 -0.30
N SER A 131 -22.17 14.07 0.72
CA SER A 131 -23.11 13.31 1.56
C SER A 131 -24.39 14.13 1.70
N ASP A 132 -25.53 13.71 1.16
CA ASP A 132 -26.38 12.76 1.89
C ASP A 132 -27.33 11.88 1.05
N LYS A 133 -27.23 11.78 -0.29
CA LYS A 133 -28.39 11.29 -1.05
C LYS A 133 -28.52 9.78 -1.38
N TYR A 134 -27.53 8.91 -1.17
CA TYR A 134 -27.66 7.53 -1.72
C TYR A 134 -26.98 6.40 -0.92
N SER A 135 -27.81 5.55 -0.29
CA SER A 135 -27.39 4.34 0.44
C SER A 135 -26.86 3.21 -0.45
N TRP A 136 -27.23 3.19 -1.73
CA TRP A 136 -26.77 2.20 -2.74
C TRP A 136 -25.29 2.36 -3.12
N ILE A 137 -24.67 3.48 -2.77
CA ILE A 137 -23.25 3.77 -3.04
C ILE A 137 -22.32 3.11 -1.98
N LYS A 138 -22.87 2.61 -0.87
CA LYS A 138 -22.06 1.98 0.21
C LYS A 138 -21.20 0.79 -0.24
N PRO A 139 -21.72 -0.24 -0.94
CA PRO A 139 -20.87 -1.33 -1.45
C PRO A 139 -19.85 -0.83 -2.49
N LEU A 140 -20.21 0.16 -3.31
CA LEU A 140 -19.28 0.75 -4.29
C LEU A 140 -18.12 1.49 -3.62
N ARG A 141 -18.34 2.18 -2.50
CA ARG A 141 -17.25 2.82 -1.71
C ARG A 141 -16.29 1.78 -1.15
N PHE A 142 -16.82 0.66 -0.65
CA PHE A 142 -15.99 -0.43 -0.13
C PHE A 142 -15.15 -1.06 -1.24
N ILE A 143 -15.78 -1.49 -2.34
CA ILE A 143 -15.10 -2.12 -3.48
C ILE A 143 -14.09 -1.14 -4.09
N GLY A 144 -14.48 0.12 -4.28
CA GLY A 144 -13.59 1.15 -4.81
C GLY A 144 -12.35 1.35 -3.95
N LEU A 145 -12.49 1.33 -2.62
CA LEU A 145 -11.36 1.42 -1.71
C LEU A 145 -10.48 0.16 -1.74
N VAL A 146 -11.08 -1.04 -1.79
CA VAL A 146 -10.32 -2.30 -1.97
C VAL A 146 -9.49 -2.24 -3.25
N LEU A 147 -10.11 -1.86 -4.38
CA LEU A 147 -9.42 -1.75 -5.67
C LEU A 147 -8.33 -0.68 -5.65
N PHE A 148 -8.60 0.48 -5.04
CA PHE A 148 -7.61 1.53 -4.87
C PHE A 148 -6.37 1.02 -4.14
N VAL A 149 -6.57 0.35 -2.99
CA VAL A 149 -5.46 -0.20 -2.19
C VAL A 149 -4.80 -1.39 -2.90
N MET A 150 -5.51 -2.11 -3.76
CA MET A 150 -4.95 -3.23 -4.52
C MET A 150 -3.93 -2.78 -5.58
N VAL A 151 -4.13 -1.60 -6.18
CA VAL A 151 -3.30 -1.10 -7.28
C VAL A 151 -1.85 -0.84 -6.80
N PRO A 152 -0.83 -1.25 -7.57
CA PRO A 152 0.59 -1.01 -7.29
C PRO A 152 0.98 0.45 -7.55
N PHE A 153 0.40 1.36 -6.77
CA PHE A 153 0.69 2.79 -6.84
C PHE A 153 1.25 3.26 -5.50
N GLN A 154 2.33 4.03 -5.56
CA GLN A 154 2.94 4.57 -4.36
C GLN A 154 1.92 5.41 -3.59
N GLY A 155 1.75 5.12 -2.31
CA GLY A 155 0.74 5.78 -1.49
C GLY A 155 -0.69 5.30 -1.76
N SER A 156 -0.92 4.13 -2.37
CA SER A 156 -2.25 3.50 -2.34
C SER A 156 -2.50 2.65 -1.08
N GLY A 157 -1.49 2.46 -0.24
CA GLY A 157 -1.54 1.59 0.95
C GLY A 157 -2.38 2.13 2.12
N GLY A 158 -2.11 1.59 3.30
CA GLY A 158 -2.93 1.80 4.50
C GLY A 158 -3.01 3.26 4.97
N LEU A 159 -1.98 4.06 4.70
CA LEU A 159 -1.96 5.48 5.04
C LEU A 159 -3.03 6.28 4.28
N VAL A 160 -2.92 6.31 2.96
CA VAL A 160 -3.83 7.10 2.11
C VAL A 160 -5.19 6.43 2.03
N GLY A 161 -5.26 5.10 2.02
CA GLY A 161 -6.53 4.36 2.08
C GLY A 161 -7.36 4.73 3.30
N SER A 162 -6.73 4.93 4.46
CA SER A 162 -7.43 5.35 5.69
C SER A 162 -8.00 6.76 5.57
N ILE A 163 -7.24 7.67 4.93
CA ILE A 163 -7.67 9.04 4.65
C ILE A 163 -8.87 9.01 3.67
N ILE A 164 -8.74 8.34 2.52
CA ILE A 164 -9.79 8.24 1.49
C ILE A 164 -11.06 7.63 2.07
N GLY A 165 -10.96 6.50 2.78
CA GLY A 165 -12.13 5.85 3.38
C GLY A 165 -12.91 6.78 4.31
N ARG A 166 -12.21 7.63 5.07
CA ARG A 166 -12.85 8.63 5.93
C ARG A 166 -13.53 9.73 5.14
N LEU A 167 -12.88 10.23 4.10
CA LEU A 167 -13.38 11.32 3.25
C LEU A 167 -14.67 10.95 2.51
N ILE A 168 -14.77 9.71 2.06
CA ILE A 168 -15.99 9.17 1.47
C ILE A 168 -17.02 8.72 2.52
N GLY A 169 -16.79 9.05 3.80
CA GLY A 169 -17.72 8.82 4.91
C GLY A 169 -17.91 7.35 5.28
N MET A 170 -16.94 6.48 5.00
CA MET A 170 -17.02 5.08 5.46
C MET A 170 -16.85 4.98 6.97
N LYS A 171 -17.53 3.99 7.56
CA LYS A 171 -17.33 3.63 8.96
C LYS A 171 -15.90 3.09 9.15
N PRO A 172 -15.20 3.42 10.25
CA PRO A 172 -13.80 3.04 10.44
C PRO A 172 -13.51 1.54 10.27
N TYR A 173 -14.39 0.66 10.76
CA TYR A 173 -14.21 -0.78 10.59
C TYR A 173 -14.35 -1.23 9.12
N ASN A 174 -15.30 -0.66 8.35
CA ASN A 174 -15.42 -0.94 6.92
C ASN A 174 -14.20 -0.45 6.15
N THR A 175 -13.66 0.71 6.52
CA THR A 175 -12.42 1.24 5.95
C THR A 175 -11.25 0.31 6.24
N PHE A 176 -11.10 -0.14 7.50
CA PHE A 176 -10.06 -1.07 7.90
C PHE A 176 -10.12 -2.39 7.11
N PHE A 177 -11.30 -2.99 6.97
CA PHE A 177 -11.47 -4.23 6.20
C PHE A 177 -11.19 -4.05 4.71
N ALA A 178 -11.66 -2.94 4.12
CA ALA A 178 -11.37 -2.65 2.71
C ALA A 178 -9.86 -2.52 2.45
N ILE A 179 -9.15 -1.81 3.33
CA ILE A 179 -7.69 -1.66 3.24
C ILE A 179 -7.00 -3.00 3.44
N SER A 180 -7.40 -3.78 4.45
CA SER A 180 -6.78 -5.07 4.73
C SER A 180 -6.91 -6.03 3.54
N LEU A 181 -8.11 -6.13 2.95
CA LEU A 181 -8.36 -6.93 1.75
C LEU A 181 -7.57 -6.42 0.55
N GLY A 182 -7.61 -5.12 0.28
CA GLY A 182 -6.88 -4.53 -0.84
C GLY A 182 -5.37 -4.71 -0.70
N ALA A 183 -4.83 -4.57 0.51
CA ALA A 183 -3.40 -4.75 0.79
C ALA A 183 -2.97 -6.21 0.61
N ILE A 184 -3.72 -7.16 1.16
CA ILE A 184 -3.44 -8.60 1.00
C ILE A 184 -3.51 -9.00 -0.48
N ILE A 185 -4.61 -8.67 -1.17
CA ILE A 185 -4.79 -9.04 -2.58
C ILE A 185 -3.72 -8.36 -3.45
N GLY A 186 -3.51 -7.05 -3.27
CA GLY A 186 -2.58 -6.27 -4.06
C GLY A 186 -1.13 -6.74 -3.90
N THR A 187 -0.68 -6.97 -2.66
CA THR A 187 0.69 -7.44 -2.41
C THR A 187 0.92 -8.87 -2.89
N ILE A 188 -0.07 -9.76 -2.75
CA ILE A 188 -0.01 -11.14 -3.30
C ILE A 188 0.08 -11.09 -4.83
N LEU A 189 -0.76 -10.29 -5.49
CA LEU A 189 -0.73 -10.13 -6.94
C LEU A 189 0.64 -9.63 -7.41
N ILE A 190 1.18 -8.58 -6.78
CA ILE A 190 2.49 -8.04 -7.12
C ILE A 190 3.58 -9.10 -6.91
N ALA A 191 3.54 -9.84 -5.81
CA ALA A 191 4.55 -10.83 -5.47
C ALA A 191 4.63 -11.97 -6.49
N TYR A 192 3.49 -12.62 -6.78
CA TYR A 192 3.46 -13.72 -7.74
C TYR A 192 3.68 -13.24 -9.18
N PHE A 193 3.23 -12.03 -9.52
CA PHE A 193 3.53 -11.44 -10.82
C PHE A 193 5.02 -11.17 -10.98
N SER A 194 5.69 -10.67 -9.94
CA SER A 194 7.14 -10.44 -9.92
C SER A 194 7.91 -11.76 -10.05
N GLU A 195 7.53 -12.78 -9.27
CA GLU A 195 8.11 -14.12 -9.36
C GLU A 195 7.94 -14.72 -10.76
N ALA A 196 6.74 -14.62 -11.34
CA ALA A 196 6.47 -15.12 -12.69
C ALA A 196 7.38 -14.45 -13.72
N ILE A 197 7.51 -13.12 -13.69
CA ILE A 197 8.41 -12.37 -14.59
C ILE A 197 9.86 -12.84 -14.40
N LEU A 198 10.35 -12.86 -13.16
CA LEU A 198 11.73 -13.28 -12.87
C LEU A 198 12.01 -14.70 -13.36
N SER A 199 11.06 -15.63 -13.18
CA SER A 199 11.20 -17.01 -13.65
C SER A 199 11.31 -17.12 -15.17
N VAL A 200 10.60 -16.27 -15.92
CA VAL A 200 10.64 -16.23 -17.39
C VAL A 200 11.99 -15.69 -17.86
N PHE A 201 12.46 -14.60 -17.24
CA PHE A 201 13.76 -14.00 -17.57
C PHE A 201 14.93 -14.95 -17.29
N VAL A 202 14.88 -15.71 -16.19
CA VAL A 202 15.89 -16.72 -15.85
C VAL A 202 15.88 -17.89 -16.85
N LYS A 203 14.68 -18.36 -17.27
CA LYS A 203 14.56 -19.48 -18.21
C LYS A 203 14.98 -19.12 -19.63
N ASN A 204 14.58 -17.95 -20.11
CA ASN A 204 14.93 -17.48 -21.44
C ASN A 204 14.88 -15.94 -21.51
N PHE A 205 16.05 -15.33 -21.37
CA PHE A 205 16.20 -13.87 -21.39
C PHE A 205 15.60 -13.23 -22.65
N LEU A 206 15.80 -13.83 -23.82
CA LEU A 206 15.25 -13.34 -25.10
C LEU A 206 13.72 -13.36 -25.11
N PHE A 207 13.11 -14.40 -24.55
CA PHE A 207 11.66 -14.51 -24.44
C PHE A 207 11.07 -13.50 -23.45
N GLY A 208 11.75 -13.30 -22.31
CA GLY A 208 11.41 -12.23 -21.35
C GLY A 208 11.45 -10.84 -21.98
N LEU A 209 12.52 -10.55 -22.75
CA LEU A 209 12.66 -9.28 -23.48
C LEU A 209 11.51 -9.09 -24.49
N LEU A 210 11.15 -10.15 -25.21
CA LEU A 210 10.07 -10.12 -26.22
C LEU A 210 8.71 -9.78 -25.59
N ILE A 211 8.39 -10.36 -24.43
CA ILE A 211 7.16 -10.04 -23.69
C ILE A 211 7.12 -8.55 -23.29
N VAL A 212 8.24 -8.01 -22.78
CA VAL A 212 8.33 -6.59 -22.39
C VAL A 212 8.14 -5.68 -23.60
N ILE A 213 8.75 -6.03 -24.74
CA ILE A 213 8.60 -5.28 -26.00
C ILE A 213 7.14 -5.31 -26.46
N ILE A 214 6.47 -6.46 -26.43
CA ILE A 214 5.04 -6.57 -26.79
C ILE A 214 4.18 -5.68 -25.90
N LEU A 215 4.37 -5.71 -24.58
CA LEU A 215 3.62 -4.88 -23.63
C LEU A 215 3.85 -3.39 -23.87
N LEU A 216 5.09 -2.97 -24.16
CA LEU A 216 5.41 -1.59 -24.52
C LEU A 216 4.72 -1.16 -25.81
N VAL A 217 4.76 -1.99 -26.86
CA VAL A 217 4.11 -1.69 -28.14
C VAL A 217 2.59 -1.56 -27.97
N ILE A 218 1.96 -2.45 -27.20
CA ILE A 218 0.52 -2.35 -26.87
C ILE A 218 0.24 -1.07 -26.08
N GLY A 219 1.06 -0.73 -25.09
CA GLY A 219 0.93 0.49 -24.30
C GLY A 219 1.01 1.75 -25.17
N ILE A 220 1.98 1.80 -26.09
CA ILE A 220 2.14 2.89 -27.06
C ILE A 220 0.93 2.96 -27.99
N MET A 221 0.47 1.82 -28.54
CA MET A 221 -0.73 1.80 -29.40
C MET A 221 -1.97 2.34 -28.68
N ILE A 222 -2.19 1.95 -27.42
CA ILE A 222 -3.30 2.46 -26.61
C ILE A 222 -3.16 3.96 -26.36
N PHE A 223 -1.95 4.43 -26.04
CA PHE A 223 -1.66 5.84 -25.82
C PHE A 223 -1.93 6.68 -27.08
N VAL A 224 -1.41 6.24 -28.24
CA VAL A 224 -1.64 6.89 -29.54
C VAL A 224 -3.13 6.88 -29.88
N TYR A 225 -3.81 5.74 -29.75
CA TYR A 225 -5.25 5.64 -30.00
C TYR A 225 -6.05 6.62 -29.13
N LYS A 226 -5.72 6.72 -27.83
CA LYS A 226 -6.34 7.70 -26.92
C LYS A 226 -6.06 9.13 -27.33
N ASN A 227 -4.82 9.47 -27.71
CA ASN A 227 -4.46 10.83 -28.12
C ASN A 227 -5.16 11.24 -29.43
N VAL A 228 -5.21 10.37 -30.43
CA VAL A 228 -5.91 10.62 -31.69
C VAL A 228 -7.41 10.77 -31.47
N LYS A 229 -8.02 9.90 -30.65
CA LYS A 229 -9.44 10.00 -30.31
C LYS A 229 -9.79 11.27 -29.53
N ASN A 230 -8.91 11.72 -28.64
CA ASN A 230 -9.10 12.96 -27.89
C ASN A 230 -8.93 14.21 -28.78
N HIS A 231 -7.98 14.20 -29.72
CA HIS A 231 -7.85 15.27 -30.72
C HIS A 231 -9.10 15.40 -31.60
N ASN A 232 -9.63 14.29 -32.10
CA ASN A 232 -10.84 14.29 -32.92
C ASN A 232 -12.11 14.71 -32.18
N LYS A 233 -12.11 14.66 -30.84
CA LYS A 233 -13.24 15.12 -30.00
C LYS A 233 -13.22 16.62 -29.70
N ASN A 234 -12.04 17.27 -29.80
CA ASN A 234 -11.88 18.70 -29.55
C ASN A 234 -11.97 19.55 -30.84
N SER A 235 -12.11 18.90 -31.99
CA SER A 235 -12.24 19.51 -33.31
C SER A 235 -13.70 19.56 -33.83
N PHE A 236 -14.68 19.30 -32.96
CA PHE A 236 -16.11 19.46 -33.21
C PHE A 236 -16.74 20.36 -32.15
#